data_AF-A0A538CAP2-F1
#
_entry.id   AF-A0A538CAP2-F1
#
_cell.length_a   1.000
_cell.length_b   1.000
_cell.length_c   1.000
_cell.angle_alpha   90.00
_cell.angle_beta   90.00
_cell.angle_gamma   90.00
#
_symmetry.space_group_name_H-M   'P 1'
#
loop_
_entity.id
_entity.type
_entity.pdbx_description
1 polymer ?
#
loop_
_entity_poly.entity_id
_entity_poly.type
_entity_poly.pdbx_seq_one_letter_code
_entity_poly.pdbx_strand_id
1 'polypeptide(L)'
;VENRILYAIMREAVDLVDRGIIDADGIDRCVRWGIGYKLAVIGPMELLDMAGLDIYAAVGGYLNRDLCNSAEVSKTITDRTAEGKLGMKTGAGLYAYTPERIDALRGERARKLVAVRKALS
;
A
#
# COMPACT_ATOMS: atom_id res chain seq x y z
N VAL A 1 8.43 -10.93 -9.77
CA VAL A 1 8.63 -9.46 -9.80
C VAL A 1 7.56 -8.75 -8.99
N GLU A 2 6.27 -8.97 -9.27
CA GLU A 2 5.11 -8.38 -8.56
C GLU A 2 5.26 -8.33 -7.03
N ASN A 3 5.47 -9.49 -6.37
CA ASN A 3 5.60 -9.56 -4.91
C ASN A 3 6.72 -8.66 -4.36
N ARG A 4 7.83 -8.47 -5.08
CA ARG A 4 8.94 -7.62 -4.60
C ARG A 4 8.56 -6.14 -4.60
N ILE A 5 7.88 -5.68 -5.65
CA ILE A 5 7.39 -4.31 -5.76
C ILE A 5 6.30 -4.06 -4.72
N LEU A 6 5.35 -5.00 -4.60
CA LEU A 6 4.29 -4.92 -3.61
C LEU A 6 4.85 -4.83 -2.17
N TYR A 7 5.83 -5.67 -1.82
CA TYR A 7 6.47 -5.62 -0.51
C TYR A 7 7.31 -4.36 -0.28
N ALA A 8 7.92 -3.77 -1.31
CA ALA A 8 8.60 -2.49 -1.16
C ALA A 8 7.61 -1.37 -0.76
N ILE A 9 6.45 -1.32 -1.41
CA ILE A 9 5.37 -0.38 -1.07
C ILE A 9 4.85 -0.65 0.34
N MET A 10 4.56 -1.92 0.68
CA MET A 10 4.04 -2.27 2.00
C MET A 10 5.04 -2.01 3.12
N ARG A 11 6.34 -2.28 2.91
CA ARG A 11 7.37 -2.02 3.91
C ARG A 11 7.43 -0.54 4.28
N GLU A 12 7.44 0.34 3.27
CA GLU A 12 7.42 1.78 3.50
C GLU A 12 6.13 2.22 4.19
N ALA A 13 4.97 1.75 3.71
CA ALA A 13 3.68 2.09 4.27
C ALA A 13 3.57 1.73 5.76
N VAL A 14 4.04 0.55 6.15
CA VAL A 14 4.00 0.14 7.56
C VAL A 14 5.06 0.85 8.41
N ASP A 15 6.25 1.12 7.87
CA ASP A 15 7.27 1.93 8.56
C ASP A 15 6.76 3.33 8.92
N LEU A 16 6.08 4.00 7.99
CA LEU A 16 5.48 5.31 8.22
C LEU A 16 4.39 5.27 9.30
N VAL A 17 3.64 4.18 9.39
CA VAL A 17 2.64 3.95 10.45
C VAL A 17 3.32 3.67 11.80
N ASP A 18 4.36 2.83 11.83
CA ASP A 18 5.15 2.53 13.02
C ASP A 18 5.80 3.80 13.60
N ARG A 19 6.25 4.72 12.73
CA ARG A 19 6.82 6.02 13.09
C ARG A 19 5.76 7.05 13.52
N GLY A 20 4.48 6.73 13.44
CA GLY A 20 3.37 7.63 13.79
C GLY A 20 3.22 8.83 12.84
N ILE A 21 3.79 8.77 11.63
CA ILE A 21 3.71 9.85 10.63
C ILE A 21 2.29 9.92 10.06
N ILE A 22 1.64 8.77 9.89
CA ILE A 22 0.30 8.65 9.36
C ILE A 22 -0.37 7.40 9.94
N ASP A 23 -1.69 7.40 10.06
CA ASP A 23 -2.45 6.22 10.49
C ASP A 23 -2.75 5.27 9.30
N ALA A 24 -3.26 4.07 9.61
CA ALA A 24 -3.54 3.05 8.60
C ALA A 24 -4.54 3.52 7.52
N ASP A 25 -5.60 4.22 7.93
CA ASP A 25 -6.62 4.73 7.02
C ASP A 25 -6.08 5.88 6.15
N GLY A 26 -5.23 6.74 6.72
CA GLY A 26 -4.51 7.79 6.01
C GLY A 26 -3.55 7.23 4.97
N ILE A 27 -2.75 6.22 5.31
CA ILE A 27 -1.81 5.62 4.34
C ILE A 27 -2.58 4.92 3.20
N ASP A 28 -3.68 4.23 3.49
CA ASP A 28 -4.51 3.59 2.45
C ASP A 28 -5.14 4.63 1.50
N ARG A 29 -5.63 5.77 2.02
CA ARG A 29 -6.11 6.87 1.18
C ARG A 29 -5.00 7.48 0.33
N CYS A 30 -3.87 7.78 0.95
CA CYS A 30 -2.71 8.39 0.30
C CYS A 30 -2.18 7.51 -0.83
N VAL A 31 -1.93 6.22 -0.54
CA VAL A 31 -1.42 5.27 -1.55
C VAL A 31 -2.45 5.06 -2.64
N ARG A 32 -3.75 4.86 -2.33
CA ARG A 32 -4.78 4.64 -3.35
C ARG A 32 -4.90 5.81 -4.33
N TRP A 33 -5.00 7.03 -3.80
CA TRP A 33 -5.32 8.23 -4.58
C TRP A 33 -4.12 9.09 -4.95
N GLY A 34 -2.94 8.82 -4.41
CA GLY A 34 -1.70 9.48 -4.79
C GLY A 34 -0.85 8.65 -5.74
N ILE A 35 -0.92 7.31 -5.63
CA ILE A 35 -0.01 6.37 -6.30
C ILE A 35 -0.79 5.33 -7.10
N GLY A 36 -1.58 4.48 -6.43
CA GLY A 36 -2.17 3.27 -7.00
C GLY A 36 -3.04 3.52 -8.22
N TYR A 37 -3.91 4.54 -8.20
CA TYR A 37 -4.74 4.85 -9.37
C TYR A 37 -3.92 5.35 -10.56
N LYS A 38 -2.81 6.08 -10.34
CA LYS A 38 -1.91 6.51 -11.42
C LYS A 38 -1.19 5.32 -12.01
N LEU A 39 -0.66 4.44 -11.16
CA LEU A 39 0.06 3.24 -11.59
C LEU A 39 -0.83 2.21 -12.29
N ALA A 40 -2.16 2.29 -12.11
CA ALA A 40 -3.10 1.47 -12.88
C ALA A 40 -3.25 1.93 -14.34
N VAL A 41 -2.90 3.19 -14.65
CA VAL A 41 -3.04 3.80 -15.99
C VAL A 41 -1.67 3.99 -16.65
N ILE A 42 -0.67 4.42 -15.88
CA ILE A 42 0.68 4.78 -16.35
C ILE A 42 1.66 3.86 -15.61
N GLY A 43 2.38 3.02 -16.35
CA GLY A 43 3.35 2.11 -15.75
C GLY A 43 4.45 2.88 -14.98
N PRO A 44 5.12 2.27 -14.00
CA PRO A 44 6.11 2.99 -13.19
C PRO A 44 7.27 3.54 -14.02
N MET A 45 7.68 2.86 -15.10
CA MET A 45 8.74 3.35 -15.99
C MET A 45 8.25 4.53 -16.86
N GLU A 46 7.02 4.45 -17.39
CA GLU A 46 6.39 5.56 -18.11
C GLU A 46 6.19 6.78 -17.21
N LEU A 47 5.90 6.56 -15.93
CA LEU A 47 5.77 7.62 -14.95
C LEU A 47 7.10 8.31 -14.64
N LEU A 48 8.23 7.57 -14.68
CA LEU A 48 9.56 8.16 -14.59
C LEU A 48 9.86 9.04 -15.80
N ASP A 49 9.57 8.56 -17.01
CA ASP A 49 9.75 9.34 -18.23
C ASP A 49 8.83 10.57 -18.25
N MET A 50 7.59 10.43 -17.77
CA MET A 50 6.64 11.54 -17.63
C MET A 50 7.12 12.59 -16.62
N ALA A 51 7.76 12.17 -15.52
CA ALA A 51 8.27 13.08 -14.49
C ALA A 51 9.59 13.76 -14.90
N GLY A 52 10.40 13.09 -15.72
CA GLY A 52 11.77 13.48 -16.04
C GLY A 52 12.79 12.69 -15.21
N LEU A 53 13.76 12.06 -15.89
CA LEU A 53 14.80 11.26 -15.23
C LEU A 53 15.74 12.10 -14.36
N ASP A 54 15.91 13.38 -14.70
CA ASP A 54 16.63 14.38 -13.92
C ASP A 54 15.94 14.70 -12.60
N ILE A 55 14.61 14.83 -12.61
CA ILE A 55 13.80 14.98 -11.39
C ILE A 55 13.93 13.75 -10.51
N TYR A 56 13.86 12.55 -11.09
CA TYR A 56 14.08 11.32 -10.34
C TYR A 56 15.50 11.25 -9.75
N ALA A 57 16.54 11.63 -10.51
CA ALA A 57 17.91 11.66 -10.01
C ALA A 57 18.06 12.64 -8.82
N ALA A 58 17.47 13.83 -8.92
CA ALA A 58 17.52 14.84 -7.86
C ALA A 58 16.83 14.36 -6.58
N VAL A 59 15.60 13.84 -6.69
CA VAL A 59 14.83 13.34 -5.54
C VAL A 59 15.44 12.06 -4.97
N GLY A 60 15.77 11.11 -5.84
CA GLY A 60 16.37 9.83 -5.45
C GLY A 60 17.73 9.98 -4.76
N GLY A 61 18.48 11.06 -5.03
CA GLY A 61 19.76 11.34 -4.39
C GLY A 61 19.69 11.47 -2.87
N TYR A 62 18.58 11.98 -2.33
CA TYR A 62 18.35 12.06 -0.88
C TYR A 62 17.30 11.06 -0.40
N LEU A 63 16.19 10.90 -1.13
CA LEU A 63 15.04 10.13 -0.63
C LEU A 63 15.37 8.64 -0.51
N ASN A 64 16.15 8.07 -1.42
CA ASN A 64 16.51 6.64 -1.36
C ASN A 64 17.27 6.26 -0.07
N ARG A 65 17.94 7.22 0.57
CA ARG A 65 18.66 7.01 1.83
C ARG A 65 17.74 7.07 3.05
N ASP A 66 16.60 7.73 2.92
CA ASP A 66 15.62 7.95 3.99
C ASP A 66 14.49 6.92 3.97
N LEU A 67 14.25 6.27 2.82
CA LEU A 67 13.29 5.16 2.69
C LEU A 67 13.63 4.00 3.62
N CYS A 68 12.60 3.31 4.10
CA CYS A 68 12.73 2.14 4.93
C CYS A 68 13.52 1.03 4.23
N ASN A 69 14.64 0.63 4.85
CA ASN A 69 15.51 -0.45 4.40
C ASN A 69 15.54 -1.64 5.36
N SER A 70 14.59 -1.71 6.31
CA SER A 70 14.53 -2.79 7.30
C SER A 70 14.49 -4.16 6.63
N ALA A 71 15.28 -5.09 7.18
CA ALA A 71 15.24 -6.51 6.88
C ALA A 71 14.27 -7.27 7.80
N GLU A 72 13.81 -6.63 8.87
CA GLU A 72 12.94 -7.20 9.89
C GLU A 72 11.47 -6.87 9.61
N VAL A 73 10.57 -7.72 10.15
CA VAL A 73 9.13 -7.44 10.12
C VAL A 73 8.84 -6.27 11.06
N SER A 74 8.06 -5.31 10.57
CA SER A 74 7.59 -4.13 11.33
C SER A 74 6.92 -4.50 12.65
N LYS A 75 7.07 -3.64 13.66
CA LYS A 75 6.55 -3.87 15.01
C LYS A 75 5.02 -3.95 15.02
N THR A 76 4.33 -3.09 14.26
CA THR A 76 2.86 -3.17 14.14
C THR A 76 2.39 -4.56 13.70
N ILE A 77 3.08 -5.19 12.75
CA ILE A 77 2.69 -6.51 12.24
C ILE A 77 3.03 -7.62 13.24
N THR A 78 4.21 -7.58 13.87
CA THR A 78 4.58 -8.59 14.86
C THR A 78 3.66 -8.56 16.08
N ASP A 79 3.33 -7.36 16.58
CA ASP A 79 2.44 -7.19 17.73
C ASP A 79 1.04 -7.70 17.44
N ARG A 80 0.44 -7.29 16.30
CA ARG A 80 -0.90 -7.75 15.90
C ARG A 80 -0.95 -9.27 15.69
N THR A 81 0.12 -9.84 15.14
CA THR A 81 0.22 -11.30 14.96
C THR A 81 0.28 -12.02 16.30
N ALA A 82 1.08 -11.52 17.24
CA ALA A 82 1.17 -12.08 18.60
C ALA A 82 -0.16 -11.98 19.37
N GLU A 83 -0.94 -10.92 19.13
CA GLU A 83 -2.29 -10.72 19.68
C GLU A 83 -3.37 -11.59 18.98
N GLY A 84 -3.03 -12.40 17.97
CA GLY A 84 -3.99 -13.17 17.19
C GLY A 84 -4.88 -12.33 16.26
N LYS A 85 -4.52 -11.06 16.02
CA LYS A 85 -5.22 -10.13 15.12
C LYS A 85 -4.67 -10.25 13.70
N LEU A 86 -5.07 -11.31 13.00
CA LEU A 86 -4.56 -11.72 11.69
C LEU A 86 -5.35 -11.16 10.49
N GLY A 87 -6.14 -10.11 10.70
CA GLY A 87 -6.96 -9.45 9.68
C GLY A 87 -8.40 -9.97 9.60
N MET A 88 -8.97 -9.98 8.39
CA MET A 88 -10.39 -10.32 8.19
C MET A 88 -10.76 -11.71 8.73
N LYS A 89 -9.85 -12.69 8.67
CA LYS A 89 -10.09 -14.06 9.12
C LYS A 89 -10.28 -14.20 10.64
N THR A 90 -9.83 -13.23 11.42
CA THR A 90 -9.95 -13.18 12.88
C THR A 90 -10.80 -12.01 13.34
N GLY A 91 -11.50 -11.32 12.42
CA GLY A 91 -12.33 -10.15 12.73
C GLY A 91 -11.53 -8.88 13.08
N ALA A 92 -10.20 -8.93 13.12
CA ALA A 92 -9.35 -7.79 13.43
C ALA A 92 -7.90 -7.99 12.94
N GLY A 93 -7.26 -6.91 12.50
CA GLY A 93 -5.84 -6.81 12.17
C GLY A 93 -5.38 -5.36 12.29
N LEU A 94 -4.97 -4.75 11.17
CA LEU A 94 -4.81 -3.28 11.09
C LEU A 94 -6.14 -2.53 11.24
N TYR A 95 -7.25 -3.20 10.93
CA TYR A 95 -8.61 -2.70 11.02
C TYR A 95 -9.49 -3.71 11.76
N ALA A 96 -10.63 -3.25 12.27
CA ALA A 96 -11.68 -4.11 12.81
C ALA A 96 -12.68 -4.52 11.71
N TYR A 97 -13.22 -5.73 11.83
CA TYR A 97 -14.10 -6.33 10.82
C TYR A 97 -15.24 -7.10 11.48
N THR A 98 -16.48 -6.76 11.14
CA THR A 98 -17.63 -7.65 11.37
C THR A 98 -17.83 -8.58 10.17
N PRO A 99 -18.49 -9.74 10.34
CA PRO A 99 -18.83 -10.62 9.22
C PRO A 99 -19.58 -9.89 8.10
N GLU A 100 -20.54 -9.04 8.44
CA GLU A 100 -21.34 -8.26 7.49
C GLU A 100 -20.46 -7.27 6.72
N ARG A 101 -19.49 -6.63 7.41
CA ARG A 101 -18.54 -5.72 6.77
C ARG A 101 -17.61 -6.46 5.81
N ILE A 102 -17.16 -7.67 6.17
CA ILE A 102 -16.30 -8.48 5.29
C ILE A 102 -17.06 -8.84 4.01
N ASP A 103 -18.31 -9.28 4.12
CA ASP A 103 -19.13 -9.64 2.97
C ASP A 103 -19.38 -8.43 2.06
N ALA A 104 -19.80 -7.30 2.64
CA ALA A 104 -19.99 -6.05 1.91
C ALA A 104 -18.70 -5.61 1.17
N LEU A 105 -17.54 -5.67 1.83
CA LEU A 105 -16.25 -5.31 1.23
C LEU A 105 -15.87 -6.23 0.07
N ARG A 106 -16.12 -7.53 0.17
CA ARG A 106 -15.84 -8.50 -0.91
C ARG A 106 -16.65 -8.16 -2.15
N GLY A 107 -17.95 -7.97 -1.99
CA GLY A 107 -18.84 -7.61 -3.10
C GLY A 107 -18.47 -6.25 -3.72
N GLU A 108 -18.20 -5.25 -2.89
CA GLU A 108 -17.79 -3.91 -3.36
C GLU A 108 -16.48 -3.95 -4.16
N ARG A 109 -15.44 -4.60 -3.62
CA ARG A 109 -14.13 -4.69 -4.27
C ARG A 109 -14.20 -5.44 -5.58
N ALA A 110 -14.93 -6.56 -5.65
CA ALA A 110 -15.12 -7.31 -6.87
C ALA A 110 -15.75 -6.46 -7.98
N ARG A 111 -16.85 -5.74 -7.68
CA ARG A 111 -17.51 -4.84 -8.64
C ARG A 111 -16.57 -3.73 -9.13
N LYS A 112 -15.84 -3.09 -8.21
CA LYS A 112 -14.90 -2.01 -8.55
C LYS A 112 -13.76 -2.51 -9.45
N LEU A 113 -13.17 -3.65 -9.14
CA LEU A 113 -12.08 -4.23 -9.95
C LEU A 113 -12.54 -4.58 -11.37
N VAL A 114 -13.75 -5.12 -11.53
CA VAL A 114 -14.34 -5.38 -12.86
C VAL A 114 -14.53 -4.08 -13.64
N ALA A 115 -15.10 -3.05 -13.00
CA ALA A 115 -15.35 -1.76 -13.65
C ALA A 115 -14.04 -1.07 -14.08
N VAL A 116 -13.04 -1.05 -13.19
CA VAL A 116 -11.72 -0.48 -13.49
C VAL A 116 -11.04 -1.23 -14.62
N ARG A 117 -11.03 -2.57 -14.59
CA ARG A 117 -10.45 -3.37 -15.66
C ARG A 117 -11.09 -3.06 -17.02
N LYS A 118 -12.42 -2.90 -17.08
CA LYS A 118 -13.13 -2.53 -18.30
C LYS A 118 -12.77 -1.12 -18.80
N ALA A 119 -12.46 -0.20 -17.89
CA ALA A 119 -12.05 1.15 -18.27
C ALA A 119 -10.60 1.22 -18.77
N LEU A 120 -9.76 0.24 -18.40
CA LEU A 120 -8.34 0.16 -18.77
C LEU A 120 -8.07 -0.74 -19.99
N SER A 121 -9.06 -1.52 -20.42
CA SER A 121 -9.01 -2.39 -21.61
C SER A 121 -9.55 -1.68 -22.84
#